data_AF-A0A0G0UHX2-F1
#
_entry.id   AF-A0A0G0UHX2-F1
#
_cell.length_a   1.000
_cell.length_b   1.000
_cell.length_c   1.000
_cell.angle_alpha   90.00
_cell.angle_beta   90.00
_cell.angle_gamma   90.00
#
_symmetry.space_group_name_H-M   'P 1'
#
loop_
_entity.id
_entity.type
_entity.pdbx_description
1 polymer ?
#
loop_
_entity_poly.entity_id
_entity_poly.type
_entity_poly.pdbx_seq_one_letter_code
_entity_poly.pdbx_strand_id
1 'polypeptide(L)'
;MGIEEREIKHKLSDSERIQQNIKDYLKKSPLGSARFQAFFDFFGRKNSERLLEETRNSLNNAVGQEYINKWASNLRMIENRKCLIDMQIEQKYISMPGYYNAYNDFDRFFGELKFYWERELKKKYPVLEGRNVVIQERETDFLSDLRADLLNRTSKENSDFYRQRSGGVAGG
;
A
#
# COMPACT_ATOMS: atom_id res chain seq x y z
N MET A 1 26.97 -25.49 32.67
CA MET A 1 26.34 -25.54 31.34
C MET A 1 24.92 -25.03 31.50
N GLY A 2 24.55 -23.93 30.84
CA GLY A 2 23.19 -23.39 30.98
C GLY A 2 23.07 -21.90 30.64
N ILE A 3 23.69 -21.45 29.54
CA ILE A 3 23.51 -20.09 29.02
C ILE A 3 23.50 -20.14 27.48
N GLU A 4 22.68 -20.99 26.86
CA GLU A 4 22.50 -20.95 25.39
C GLU A 4 21.04 -21.17 24.94
N GLU A 5 20.06 -20.98 25.82
CA GLU A 5 18.63 -21.09 25.47
C GLU A 5 17.85 -19.76 25.57
N ARG A 6 18.52 -18.62 25.80
CA ARG A 6 17.88 -17.31 25.79
C ARG A 6 18.69 -16.33 24.96
N GLU A 7 18.23 -16.14 23.72
CA GLU A 7 18.43 -15.00 22.81
C GLU A 7 18.78 -15.39 21.37
N ILE A 8 18.00 -16.29 20.78
CA ILE A 8 17.66 -16.14 19.35
C ILE A 8 16.50 -15.13 19.30
N LYS A 9 16.77 -13.86 19.66
CA LYS A 9 15.93 -12.76 19.20
C LYS A 9 16.16 -12.73 17.69
N HIS A 10 15.20 -13.22 16.91
CA HIS A 10 15.18 -13.02 15.46
C HIS A 10 15.47 -11.54 15.18
N LYS A 11 16.70 -11.23 14.75
CA LYS A 11 17.01 -9.90 14.23
C LYS A 11 16.24 -9.81 12.93
N LEU A 12 15.23 -8.93 12.90
CA LEU A 12 14.48 -8.63 11.69
C LEU A 12 15.47 -8.31 10.56
N SER A 13 15.19 -8.81 9.36
CA SER A 13 15.89 -8.36 8.15
C SER A 13 15.68 -6.85 7.95
N ASP A 14 16.51 -6.22 7.11
CA ASP A 14 16.33 -4.79 6.81
C ASP A 14 14.96 -4.51 6.18
N SER A 15 14.45 -5.41 5.31
CA SER A 15 13.12 -5.29 4.71
C SER A 15 12.01 -5.43 5.76
N GLU A 16 12.12 -6.39 6.68
CA GLU A 16 11.17 -6.58 7.80
C GLU A 16 11.16 -5.37 8.74
N ARG A 17 12.33 -4.78 9.00
CA ARG A 17 12.44 -3.55 9.82
C ARG A 17 11.71 -2.38 9.18
N ILE A 18 11.86 -2.19 7.86
CA ILE A 18 11.17 -1.12 7.14
C ILE A 18 9.66 -1.37 7.11
N GLN A 19 9.22 -2.60 6.84
CA GLN A 19 7.81 -2.97 6.89
C GLN A 19 7.21 -2.66 8.27
N GLN A 20 7.92 -3.00 9.34
CA GLN A 20 7.49 -2.68 10.70
C GLN A 20 7.42 -1.17 10.95
N ASN A 21 8.40 -0.39 10.47
CA ASN A 21 8.37 1.06 10.57
C ASN A 21 7.14 1.66 9.86
N ILE A 22 6.78 1.16 8.67
CA ILE A 22 5.59 1.60 7.95
C ILE A 22 4.32 1.24 8.75
N LYS A 23 4.23 0.01 9.27
CA LYS A 23 3.12 -0.42 10.14
C LYS A 23 2.97 0.49 11.36
N ASP A 24 4.06 0.81 12.04
CA ASP A 24 4.03 1.65 13.24
C ASP A 24 3.69 3.12 12.92
N TYR A 25 4.16 3.63 11.78
CA TYR A 25 3.82 4.95 11.27
C TYR A 25 2.30 5.09 11.03
N LEU A 26 1.68 4.05 10.45
CA LEU A 26 0.25 4.00 10.18
C LEU A 26 -0.59 3.69 11.43
N LYS A 27 -0.11 2.80 12.31
CA LYS A 27 -0.81 2.40 13.53
C LYS A 27 -1.10 3.58 14.45
N LYS A 28 -0.18 4.54 14.50
CA LYS A 28 -0.26 5.76 15.33
C LYS A 28 -1.05 6.90 14.68
N SER A 29 -1.46 6.74 13.41
CA SER A 29 -2.12 7.81 12.65
C SER A 29 -3.63 7.79 12.87
N PRO A 30 -4.26 8.90 13.34
CA PRO A 30 -5.71 8.99 13.49
C PRO A 30 -6.45 8.78 12.16
N LEU A 31 -7.67 8.25 12.20
CA LEU A 31 -8.54 8.17 11.03
C LEU A 31 -8.75 9.55 10.40
N GLY A 32 -8.73 9.61 9.08
CA GLY A 32 -8.88 10.87 8.32
C GLY A 32 -7.70 11.83 8.38
N SER A 33 -6.66 11.54 9.18
CA SER A 33 -5.44 12.35 9.25
C SER A 33 -4.67 12.38 7.92
N ALA A 34 -3.80 13.37 7.77
CA ALA A 34 -2.92 13.52 6.61
C ALA A 34 -2.15 12.23 6.27
N ARG A 35 -1.60 11.55 7.28
CA ARG A 35 -0.89 10.27 7.12
C ARG A 35 -1.79 9.14 6.65
N PHE A 36 -2.99 9.04 7.24
CA PHE A 36 -3.97 8.04 6.86
C PHE A 36 -4.40 8.24 5.40
N GLN A 37 -4.77 9.46 5.02
CA GLN A 37 -5.18 9.76 3.64
C GLN A 37 -4.04 9.54 2.65
N ALA A 38 -2.83 10.02 2.97
CA ALA A 38 -1.66 9.87 2.11
C ALA A 38 -1.35 8.40 1.79
N PHE A 39 -1.55 7.48 2.75
CA PHE A 39 -1.41 6.06 2.48
C PHE A 39 -2.42 5.52 1.48
N PHE A 40 -3.71 5.85 1.64
CA PHE A 40 -4.74 5.37 0.70
C PHE A 40 -4.55 5.95 -0.70
N ASP A 41 -4.12 7.21 -0.80
CA ASP A 41 -3.82 7.83 -2.10
C ASP A 41 -2.56 7.21 -2.73
N PHE A 42 -1.50 6.98 -1.94
CA PHE A 42 -0.29 6.28 -2.39
C PHE A 42 -0.61 4.86 -2.88
N PHE A 43 -1.36 4.09 -2.09
CA PHE A 43 -1.86 2.76 -2.47
C PHE A 43 -2.69 2.81 -3.75
N GLY A 44 -3.64 3.73 -3.83
CA GLY A 44 -4.52 3.90 -4.98
C GLY A 44 -3.74 4.20 -6.26
N ARG A 45 -2.73 5.07 -6.16
CA ARG A 45 -1.85 5.40 -7.28
C ARG A 45 -1.02 4.21 -7.71
N LYS A 46 -0.34 3.52 -6.78
CA LYS A 46 0.48 2.32 -7.10
C LYS A 46 -0.33 1.20 -7.73
N ASN A 47 -1.53 0.93 -7.20
CA ASN A 47 -2.41 -0.08 -7.79
C ASN A 47 -2.89 0.35 -9.19
N SER A 48 -3.15 1.64 -9.43
CA SER A 48 -3.48 2.13 -10.77
C SER A 48 -2.31 1.99 -11.74
N GLU A 49 -1.08 2.32 -11.32
CA GLU A 49 0.14 2.14 -12.11
C GLU A 49 0.34 0.67 -12.52
N ARG A 50 0.17 -0.28 -11.58
CA ARG A 50 0.23 -1.72 -11.88
C ARG A 50 -0.85 -2.16 -12.87
N LEU A 51 -2.11 -1.77 -12.61
CA LEU A 51 -3.23 -2.14 -13.50
C LEU A 51 -3.06 -1.59 -14.91
N LEU A 52 -2.44 -0.41 -15.08
CA LEU A 52 -2.11 0.13 -16.39
C LEU A 52 -1.11 -0.77 -17.13
N GLU A 53 -0.05 -1.20 -16.45
CA GLU A 53 0.96 -2.10 -17.02
C GLU A 53 0.33 -3.44 -17.43
N GLU A 54 -0.44 -4.07 -16.53
CA GLU A 54 -1.14 -5.33 -16.81
C GLU A 54 -2.15 -5.22 -17.95
N THR A 55 -2.89 -4.12 -17.99
CA THR A 55 -3.89 -3.88 -19.05
C THR A 55 -3.23 -3.61 -20.39
N ARG A 56 -2.10 -2.87 -20.42
CA ARG A 56 -1.30 -2.67 -21.65
C ARG A 56 -0.73 -3.99 -22.16
N ASN A 57 -0.18 -4.81 -21.26
CA ASN A 57 0.31 -6.14 -21.62
C ASN A 57 -0.82 -7.03 -22.15
N SER A 58 -1.99 -6.99 -21.53
CA SER A 58 -3.17 -7.74 -21.97
C SER A 58 -3.69 -7.26 -23.32
N LEU A 59 -3.69 -5.96 -23.58
CA LEU A 59 -4.07 -5.37 -24.86
C LEU A 59 -3.09 -5.77 -25.98
N ASN A 60 -1.78 -5.71 -25.71
CA ASN A 60 -0.75 -6.11 -26.67
C ASN A 60 -0.85 -7.60 -27.07
N ASN A 61 -1.33 -8.44 -26.16
CA ASN A 61 -1.52 -9.88 -26.39
C ASN A 61 -2.95 -10.25 -26.80
N ALA A 62 -3.85 -9.27 -26.96
CA ALA A 62 -5.26 -9.52 -27.24
C ALA A 62 -5.46 -9.97 -28.70
N VAL A 63 -6.15 -11.09 -28.89
CA VAL A 63 -6.55 -11.58 -30.21
C VAL A 63 -8.06 -11.52 -30.33
N GLY A 64 -8.55 -10.93 -31.43
CA GLY A 64 -9.98 -10.74 -31.69
C GLY A 64 -10.49 -9.36 -31.26
N GLN A 65 -11.35 -8.77 -32.10
CA GLN A 65 -11.82 -7.39 -31.94
C GLN A 65 -12.56 -7.14 -30.62
N GLU A 66 -13.30 -8.14 -30.13
CA GLU A 66 -14.00 -8.06 -28.84
C GLU A 66 -13.02 -7.84 -27.68
N TYR A 67 -11.96 -8.63 -27.60
CA TYR A 67 -10.96 -8.54 -26.54
C TYR A 67 -10.14 -7.25 -26.64
N ILE A 68 -9.78 -6.82 -27.86
CA ILE A 68 -9.12 -5.53 -28.09
C ILE A 68 -9.98 -4.38 -27.57
N ASN A 69 -11.27 -4.36 -27.92
CA ASN A 69 -12.20 -3.32 -27.46
C ASN A 69 -12.36 -3.32 -25.93
N LYS A 70 -12.46 -4.50 -25.32
CA LYS A 70 -12.55 -4.65 -23.85
C LYS A 70 -11.32 -4.07 -23.16
N TRP A 71 -10.11 -4.46 -23.58
CA TRP A 71 -8.87 -4.00 -22.95
C TRP A 71 -8.60 -2.52 -23.20
N ALA A 72 -8.91 -2.00 -24.39
CA ALA A 72 -8.83 -0.56 -24.68
C ALA A 72 -9.81 0.26 -23.82
N SER A 73 -11.02 -0.26 -23.58
CA SER A 73 -11.99 0.37 -22.66
C SER A 73 -11.45 0.39 -21.22
N ASN A 74 -10.97 -0.75 -20.73
CA ASN A 74 -10.39 -0.86 -19.40
C ASN A 74 -9.18 0.08 -19.22
N LEU A 75 -8.32 0.18 -20.23
CA LEU A 75 -7.15 1.06 -20.20
C LEU A 75 -7.58 2.51 -19.95
N ARG A 76 -8.55 3.01 -20.72
CA ARG A 76 -9.09 4.37 -20.55
C ARG A 76 -9.70 4.59 -19.16
N MET A 77 -10.42 3.60 -18.63
CA MET A 77 -10.99 3.69 -17.28
C MET A 77 -9.91 3.81 -16.21
N ILE A 78 -8.83 3.03 -16.31
CA ILE A 78 -7.73 3.06 -15.34
C ILE A 78 -6.92 4.36 -15.49
N GLU A 79 -6.68 4.83 -16.72
CA GLU A 79 -6.00 6.11 -16.97
C GLU A 79 -6.77 7.28 -16.35
N ASN A 80 -8.09 7.33 -16.54
CA ASN A 80 -8.95 8.34 -15.91
C ASN A 80 -8.91 8.25 -14.38
N ARG A 81 -8.96 7.03 -13.82
CA ARG A 81 -8.86 6.82 -12.37
C ARG A 81 -7.53 7.33 -11.82
N LYS A 82 -6.41 7.02 -12.49
CA LYS A 82 -5.09 7.50 -12.09
C LYS A 82 -5.03 9.03 -12.12
N CYS A 83 -5.54 9.64 -13.19
CA CYS A 83 -5.62 11.10 -13.31
C CYS A 83 -6.39 11.74 -12.14
N LEU A 84 -7.56 11.18 -11.78
CA LEU A 84 -8.34 11.66 -10.64
C LEU A 84 -7.57 11.55 -9.31
N ILE A 85 -6.84 10.46 -9.10
CA ILE A 85 -6.01 10.29 -7.90
C ILE A 85 -4.88 11.32 -7.89
N ASP A 86 -4.18 11.50 -9.01
CA ASP A 86 -3.08 12.47 -9.13
C ASP A 86 -3.58 13.90 -8.83
N MET A 87 -4.72 14.30 -9.39
CA MET A 87 -5.35 15.60 -9.09
C MET A 87 -5.76 15.74 -7.61
N GLN A 88 -6.27 14.68 -6.99
CA GLN A 88 -6.62 14.70 -5.57
C GLN A 88 -5.37 14.84 -4.68
N ILE A 89 -4.27 14.18 -5.03
CA ILE A 89 -2.98 14.32 -4.34
C ILE A 89 -2.49 15.76 -4.44
N GLU A 90 -2.50 16.36 -5.63
CA GLU A 90 -2.10 17.76 -5.85
C GLU A 90 -2.95 18.74 -5.03
N GLN A 91 -4.27 18.54 -5.01
CA GLN A 91 -5.16 19.36 -4.19
C GLN A 91 -4.84 19.21 -2.69
N LYS A 92 -4.56 17.99 -2.20
CA LYS A 92 -4.23 17.74 -0.79
C LYS A 92 -2.85 18.28 -0.40
N TYR A 93 -1.89 18.34 -1.33
CA TYR A 93 -0.61 19.02 -1.09
C TYR A 93 -0.79 20.47 -0.66
N ILE A 94 -1.79 21.15 -1.23
CA ILE A 94 -2.09 22.56 -0.95
C ILE A 94 -3.02 22.71 0.25
N SER A 95 -4.05 21.86 0.35
CA SER A 95 -5.17 22.06 1.26
C SER A 95 -5.06 21.32 2.61
N MET A 96 -4.13 20.37 2.75
CA MET A 96 -4.02 19.52 3.94
C MET A 96 -2.64 19.66 4.62
N PRO A 97 -2.55 20.34 5.77
CA PRO A 97 -1.29 20.48 6.50
C PRO A 97 -0.64 19.13 6.82
N GLY A 98 0.66 19.00 6.52
CA GLY A 98 1.45 17.80 6.77
C GLY A 98 1.23 16.65 5.78
N TYR A 99 0.27 16.74 4.86
CA TYR A 99 0.01 15.68 3.88
C TYR A 99 1.16 15.51 2.88
N TYR A 100 1.73 16.59 2.37
CA TYR A 100 2.90 16.54 1.48
C TYR A 100 4.05 15.70 2.07
N ASN A 101 4.43 15.99 3.32
CA ASN A 101 5.48 15.24 4.00
C ASN A 101 5.09 13.77 4.22
N ALA A 102 3.85 13.51 4.63
CA ALA A 102 3.36 12.15 4.84
C ALA A 102 3.35 11.32 3.55
N TYR A 103 2.96 11.92 2.41
CA TYR A 103 2.98 11.24 1.12
C TYR A 103 4.41 10.91 0.67
N ASN A 104 5.33 11.87 0.82
CA ASN A 104 6.75 11.66 0.50
C ASN A 104 7.43 10.66 1.44
N ASP A 105 7.00 10.57 2.71
CA ASP A 105 7.47 9.51 3.62
C ASP A 105 7.15 8.13 3.06
N PHE A 106 5.94 7.91 2.51
CA PHE A 106 5.60 6.63 1.86
C PHE A 106 6.43 6.38 0.61
N ASP A 107 6.62 7.37 -0.27
CA ASP A 107 7.46 7.20 -1.45
C ASP A 107 8.89 6.78 -1.07
N ARG A 108 9.47 7.41 -0.04
CA ARG A 108 10.78 7.02 0.50
C ARG A 108 10.78 5.62 1.10
N PHE A 109 9.81 5.29 1.96
CA PHE A 109 9.75 3.97 2.61
C PHE A 109 9.65 2.84 1.59
N PHE A 110 8.80 3.01 0.58
CA PHE A 110 8.62 1.99 -0.46
C PHE A 110 9.78 1.96 -1.45
N GLY A 111 10.45 3.09 -1.73
CA GLY A 111 11.72 3.10 -2.45
C GLY A 111 12.82 2.30 -1.72
N GLU A 112 12.95 2.51 -0.42
CA GLU A 112 13.90 1.76 0.42
C GLU A 112 13.54 0.26 0.48
N LEU A 113 12.27 -0.06 0.66
CA LEU A 113 11.79 -1.44 0.73
C LEU A 113 12.05 -2.20 -0.58
N LYS A 114 11.80 -1.58 -1.73
CA LYS A 114 12.13 -2.15 -3.05
C LYS A 114 13.61 -2.47 -3.19
N PHE A 115 14.47 -1.54 -2.80
CA PHE A 115 15.91 -1.74 -2.84
C PHE A 115 16.34 -2.98 -2.03
N TYR A 116 15.81 -3.14 -0.81
CA TYR A 116 16.14 -4.32 0.00
C TYR A 116 15.56 -5.61 -0.55
N TRP A 117 14.32 -5.62 -1.03
CA TRP A 117 13.73 -6.79 -1.68
C TRP A 117 14.51 -7.22 -2.92
N GLU A 118 14.95 -6.27 -3.75
CA GLU A 118 15.79 -6.56 -4.91
C GLU A 118 17.11 -7.19 -4.47
N ARG A 119 17.75 -6.64 -3.45
CA ARG A 119 19.01 -7.19 -2.91
C ARG A 119 18.83 -8.60 -2.34
N GLU A 120 17.75 -8.86 -1.63
CA GLU A 120 17.41 -10.20 -1.12
C GLU A 120 17.11 -11.19 -2.25
N LEU A 121 16.35 -10.74 -3.26
CA LEU A 121 16.00 -11.56 -4.42
C LEU A 121 17.26 -11.95 -5.20
N LYS A 122 18.16 -11.00 -5.47
CA LYS A 122 19.45 -11.25 -6.13
C LYS A 122 20.30 -12.28 -5.38
N LYS A 123 20.32 -12.23 -4.05
CA LYS A 123 21.04 -13.22 -3.23
C LYS A 123 20.46 -14.63 -3.35
N LYS A 124 19.13 -14.75 -3.38
CA LYS A 124 18.43 -16.05 -3.38
C LYS A 124 18.29 -16.65 -4.78
N TYR A 125 18.08 -15.80 -5.78
CA TYR A 125 17.85 -16.18 -7.16
C TYR A 125 18.59 -15.21 -8.11
N PRO A 126 19.92 -15.39 -8.30
CA PRO A 126 20.72 -14.51 -9.15
C PRO A 126 20.17 -14.39 -10.59
N VAL A 127 19.56 -15.46 -11.11
CA VAL A 127 18.97 -15.51 -12.46
C VAL A 127 17.69 -14.70 -12.64
N LEU A 128 17.10 -14.19 -11.54
CA LEU A 128 15.92 -13.31 -11.56
C LEU A 128 16.31 -11.82 -11.49
N GLU A 129 17.61 -11.50 -11.58
CA GLU A 129 18.08 -10.12 -11.62
C GLU A 129 17.36 -9.33 -12.73
N GLY A 130 16.76 -8.20 -12.34
CA GLY A 130 16.01 -7.32 -13.24
C GLY A 130 14.56 -7.75 -13.52
N ARG A 131 14.08 -8.88 -12.99
CA ARG A 131 12.65 -9.23 -13.09
C ARG A 131 11.83 -8.44 -12.07
N ASN A 132 11.34 -7.29 -12.50
CA ASN A 132 10.55 -6.36 -11.70
C ASN A 132 9.23 -6.98 -11.15
N VAL A 133 8.75 -8.05 -11.80
CA VAL A 133 7.47 -8.71 -11.46
C VAL A 133 7.42 -9.21 -10.01
N VAL A 134 8.47 -9.89 -9.52
CA VAL A 134 8.47 -10.44 -8.15
C VAL A 134 8.49 -9.34 -7.08
N ILE A 135 9.13 -8.21 -7.38
CA ILE A 135 9.20 -7.05 -6.48
C ILE A 135 7.85 -6.31 -6.47
N GLN A 136 7.22 -6.16 -7.64
CA GLN A 136 5.88 -5.59 -7.77
C GLN A 136 4.82 -6.43 -7.05
N GLU A 137 4.90 -7.77 -7.13
CA GLU A 137 4.02 -8.69 -6.39
C GLU A 137 4.16 -8.49 -4.87
N ARG A 138 5.39 -8.51 -4.35
CA ARG A 138 5.66 -8.26 -2.92
C ARG A 138 5.17 -6.89 -2.45
N GLU A 139 5.37 -5.85 -3.26
CA GLU A 139 4.86 -4.51 -2.97
C GLU A 139 3.34 -4.52 -2.86
N THR A 140 2.67 -5.18 -3.81
CA THR A 140 1.20 -5.25 -3.89
C THR A 140 0.62 -6.01 -2.71
N ASP A 141 1.20 -7.15 -2.35
CA ASP A 141 0.77 -7.97 -1.22
C ASP A 141 0.89 -7.17 0.09
N PHE A 142 2.07 -6.57 0.33
CA PHE A 142 2.31 -5.80 1.54
C PHE A 142 1.39 -4.57 1.65
N LEU A 143 1.18 -3.86 0.55
CA LEU A 143 0.25 -2.73 0.49
C LEU A 143 -1.21 -3.17 0.75
N SER A 144 -1.61 -4.33 0.23
CA SER A 144 -2.96 -4.88 0.39
C SER A 144 -3.22 -5.29 1.84
N ASP A 145 -2.23 -5.92 2.49
CA ASP A 145 -2.28 -6.28 3.90
C ASP A 145 -2.43 -5.03 4.78
N LEU A 146 -1.60 -4.00 4.55
CA LEU A 146 -1.70 -2.73 5.28
C LEU A 146 -3.08 -2.07 5.12
N ARG A 147 -3.64 -2.10 3.91
CA ARG A 147 -4.99 -1.59 3.66
C ARG A 147 -6.04 -2.37 4.44
N ALA A 148 -5.98 -3.70 4.42
CA ALA A 148 -6.93 -4.55 5.14
C ALA A 148 -6.89 -4.26 6.66
N ASP A 149 -5.69 -4.17 7.23
CA ASP A 149 -5.49 -3.84 8.64
C ASP A 149 -6.11 -2.48 9.00
N LEU A 150 -5.90 -1.46 8.17
CA LEU A 150 -6.46 -0.12 8.40
C LEU A 150 -7.99 -0.07 8.26
N LEU A 151 -8.56 -0.80 7.30
CA LEU A 151 -10.01 -0.89 7.14
C LEU A 151 -10.66 -1.63 8.31
N ASN A 152 -10.03 -2.70 8.79
CA ASN A 152 -10.48 -3.43 9.98
C ASN A 152 -10.44 -2.53 11.23
N ARG A 153 -9.38 -1.72 11.39
CA ARG A 153 -9.28 -0.75 12.47
C ARG A 153 -10.40 0.30 12.38
N THR A 154 -10.67 0.83 11.19
CA THR A 154 -11.74 1.79 10.92
C THR A 154 -13.12 1.22 11.28
N SER A 155 -13.39 -0.02 10.88
CA SER A 155 -14.65 -0.71 11.19
C SER A 155 -14.84 -0.88 12.70
N LYS A 156 -13.78 -1.28 13.41
CA LYS A 156 -13.81 -1.45 14.87
C LYS A 156 -14.08 -0.13 15.59
N GLU A 157 -13.33 0.93 15.26
CA GLU A 157 -13.52 2.26 15.87
C GLU A 157 -14.95 2.80 15.66
N ASN A 158 -15.50 2.61 14.46
CA ASN A 158 -16.90 2.96 14.18
C ASN A 158 -17.88 2.13 15.03
N SER A 159 -17.68 0.82 15.14
CA SER A 159 -18.55 -0.05 15.93
C SER A 159 -18.55 0.30 17.42
N ASP A 160 -17.39 0.65 17.96
CA ASP A 160 -17.23 1.06 19.36
C ASP A 160 -17.88 2.42 19.62
N PHE A 161 -17.77 3.36 18.68
CA PHE A 161 -18.47 4.66 18.74
C PHE A 161 -19.99 4.50 18.81
N TYR A 162 -20.58 3.64 17.97
CA TYR A 162 -22.03 3.39 17.99
C TYR A 162 -22.48 2.68 19.27
N ARG A 163 -21.70 1.73 19.81
CA ARG A 163 -21.99 1.07 21.09
C ARG A 163 -21.98 2.02 22.28
N GLN A 164 -21.04 2.96 22.31
CA GLN A 164 -20.97 3.97 23.38
C GLN A 164 -22.17 4.93 23.34
N ARG A 165 -22.71 5.22 22.15
CA ARG A 165 -23.90 6.06 22.00
C ARG A 165 -25.21 5.35 22.29
N SER A 166 -25.33 4.05 21.99
CA SER A 166 -26.55 3.29 22.27
C SER A 166 -26.65 2.81 23.73
N GLY A 167 -25.53 2.71 24.46
CA GLY A 167 -25.52 2.38 25.89
C GLY A 167 -25.86 3.54 26.84
N GLY A 168 -25.95 4.78 26.35
CA GLY A 168 -26.19 5.98 27.16
C GLY A 168 -27.65 6.41 27.34
N VAL A 169 -28.63 5.64 26.85
CA VAL A 169 -30.06 6.02 26.87
C VAL A 169 -30.91 5.14 27.81
N ALA A 170 -30.32 4.19 28.53
CA ALA A 170 -31.01 3.37 29.52
C ALA A 170 -30.66 3.81 30.95
N GLY A 171 -31.22 4.94 31.39
CA GLY A 171 -31.01 5.47 32.73
C GLY A 171 -31.61 6.86 32.91
N GLY A 172 -32.90 7.00 32.64
CA GLY A 172 -33.73 8.16 32.98
C GLY A 172 -34.90 7.71 33.84
#